data_AF-A0A2S6AYR1-F1
#
_entry.id   AF-A0A2S6AYR1-F1
#
_cell.length_a   1.000
_cell.length_b   1.000
_cell.length_c   1.000
_cell.angle_alpha   90.00
_cell.angle_beta   90.00
_cell.angle_gamma   90.00
#
_symmetry.space_group_name_H-M   'P 1'
#
loop_
_entity.id
_entity.type
_entity.pdbx_description
1 polymer ?
#
loop_
_entity_poly.entity_id
_entity_poly.type
_entity_poly.pdbx_seq_one_letter_code
_entity_poly.pdbx_strand_id
1 'polypeptide(L)' 'MTDAILDVPATHDTIDGVPSPSANPALFGHEVIRSFLAQAYQSGHMHHALLLEGPQGVGKATLAFHLAGHM' A
#
# COMPACT_ATOMS: atom_id res chain seq x y z
N MET A 1 21.22 -3.23 -20.12
CA MET A 1 20.43 -3.20 -18.88
C MET A 1 19.00 -2.95 -19.30
N THR A 2 18.27 -4.03 -19.56
CA THR A 2 16.89 -3.98 -20.04
C THR A 2 16.01 -3.69 -18.84
N ASP A 3 15.50 -2.47 -18.77
CA ASP A 3 14.46 -2.07 -17.81
C ASP A 3 13.20 -2.85 -18.20
N ALA A 4 12.99 -3.99 -17.54
CA ALA A 4 11.76 -4.75 -17.64
C ALA A 4 10.69 -3.93 -16.90
N ILE A 5 10.17 -2.91 -17.58
CA ILE A 5 8.93 -2.26 -17.22
C ILE A 5 7.87 -3.36 -17.30
N LEU A 6 7.57 -3.97 -16.17
CA LEU A 6 6.44 -4.87 -16.03
C LEU A 6 5.22 -4.05 -16.46
N ASP A 7 4.56 -4.51 -17.53
CA ASP A 7 3.31 -3.95 -18.04
C ASP A 7 2.20 -4.19 -17.00
N VAL A 8 2.26 -3.42 -15.93
CA VAL A 8 1.21 -3.37 -14.92
C VAL A 8 0.19 -2.38 -15.47
N PRO A 9 -1.08 -2.81 -15.68
CA PRO A 9 -2.11 -1.91 -16.21
C PRO A 9 -2.17 -0.65 -15.34
N ALA A 10 -2.24 0.52 -15.99
CA ALA A 10 -2.26 1.82 -15.32
C ALA A 10 -3.35 1.85 -14.25
N THR A 11 -2.93 1.67 -13.00
CA THR A 11 -3.83 1.67 -11.84
C THR A 11 -4.17 3.12 -11.53
N HIS A 12 -5.41 3.37 -11.10
CA HIS A 12 -5.97 4.73 -10.94
C HIS A 12 -5.21 5.59 -9.91
N ASP A 13 -4.29 4.99 -9.14
CA ASP A 13 -3.47 5.64 -8.11
C ASP A 13 -2.00 5.88 -8.53
N THR A 14 -1.67 5.77 -9.83
CA THR A 14 -0.31 6.03 -10.33
C THR A 14 0.00 7.52 -10.28
N ILE A 15 1.19 7.89 -9.80
CA ILE A 15 1.70 9.27 -9.77
C ILE A 15 2.96 9.31 -10.62
N ASP A 16 3.05 10.29 -11.52
CA ASP A 16 4.21 10.45 -12.41
C ASP A 16 5.52 10.55 -11.63
N GLY A 17 6.52 9.75 -12.02
CA GLY A 17 7.82 9.69 -11.37
C GLY A 17 7.87 8.88 -10.07
N VAL A 18 6.76 8.26 -9.65
CA VAL A 18 6.69 7.37 -8.48
C VAL A 18 6.41 5.94 -8.96
N PRO A 19 7.09 4.92 -8.41
CA PRO A 19 6.74 3.54 -8.69
C PRO A 19 5.27 3.25 -8.37
N SER A 20 4.64 2.38 -9.14
CA SER A 20 3.24 2.02 -8.92
C SER A 20 3.04 1.50 -7.49
N PRO A 21 1.88 1.74 -6.85
CA PRO A 21 1.65 1.34 -5.46
C PRO A 21 1.91 -0.15 -5.17
N SER A 22 1.66 -1.03 -6.16
CA SER A 22 1.90 -2.47 -6.08
C SER A 22 3.37 -2.87 -6.28
N ALA A 23 4.15 -2.07 -7.02
CA ALA A 23 5.56 -2.32 -7.28
C ALA A 23 6.50 -1.48 -6.41
N ASN A 24 5.97 -0.62 -5.53
CA ASN A 24 6.78 0.23 -4.66
C ASN A 24 7.21 -0.54 -3.41
N PRO A 25 8.50 -0.90 -3.26
CA PRO A 25 8.98 -1.67 -2.10
C PRO A 25 9.11 -0.81 -0.84
N ALA A 26 9.09 0.51 -0.99
CA ALA A 26 9.32 1.44 0.11
C ALA A 26 7.99 2.04 0.60
N LEU A 27 7.70 1.84 1.88
CA LEU A 27 6.61 2.49 2.58
C LEU A 27 7.17 3.29 3.75
N PHE A 28 6.92 4.60 3.75
CA PHE A 28 7.36 5.50 4.81
C PHE A 28 6.18 5.98 5.65
N GLY A 29 6.38 6.10 6.96
CA GLY A 29 5.36 6.58 7.89
C GLY A 29 4.24 5.56 8.15
N HIS A 30 3.03 6.06 8.44
CA HIS A 30 1.84 5.28 8.78
C HIS A 30 1.97 4.36 10.01
N GLU A 31 2.92 4.63 10.91
CA GLU A 31 3.28 3.73 12.01
C GLU A 31 2.10 3.36 12.92
N VAL A 32 1.23 4.34 13.20
CA VAL A 32 0.02 4.12 14.00
C VAL A 32 -0.94 3.16 13.31
N ILE A 33 -1.17 3.34 12.00
CA ILE A 33 -2.08 2.50 11.21
C ILE A 33 -1.48 1.09 11.05
N ARG A 34 -0.18 1.00 10.76
CA ARG A 34 0.54 -0.29 10.67
C ARG A 34 0.44 -1.06 11.98
N SER A 35 0.67 -0.40 13.10
CA SER A 35 0.57 -1.00 14.43
C SER A 35 -0.85 -1.46 14.77
N PHE A 36 -1.86 -0.68 14.39
CA PHE A 36 -3.27 -1.05 14.56
C PHE A 36 -3.63 -2.30 13.75
N LEU A 37 -3.27 -2.33 12.47
CA LEU A 37 -3.54 -3.45 11.58
C LEU A 37 -2.81 -4.73 12.02
N ALA A 38 -1.54 -4.60 12.44
CA ALA A 38 -0.77 -5.73 12.95
C ALA A 38 -1.42 -6.35 14.21
N GLN A 39 -1.96 -5.51 15.10
CA GLN A 39 -2.69 -5.99 16.28
C GLN A 39 -4.00 -6.69 15.90
N ALA A 40 -4.79 -6.10 14.99
CA ALA A 40 -6.05 -6.69 14.53
C ALA A 40 -5.84 -8.05 13.83
N TYR A 41 -4.75 -8.17 13.07
CA TYR A 41 -4.33 -9.43 12.46
C TYR A 41 -3.95 -10.48 13.50
N GLN A 42 -3.08 -10.12 14.46
CA GLN A 42 -2.65 -11.04 15.52
C GLN A 42 -3.79 -11.47 16.45
N SER A 43 -4.78 -10.60 16.68
CA SER A 43 -5.95 -10.93 17.50
C SER A 43 -6.98 -11.79 16.77
N GLY A 44 -6.83 -12.03 15.46
CA GLY A 44 -7.82 -12.74 14.64
C GLY A 44 -9.10 -11.96 14.38
N HIS A 45 -9.11 -10.64 14.64
CA HIS A 45 -10.29 -9.78 14.51
C HIS A 45 -10.09 -8.74 13.40
N MET A 46 -9.70 -9.21 12.21
CA MET A 46 -9.53 -8.32 11.07
C MET A 46 -10.86 -7.78 10.57
N HIS A 47 -10.89 -6.46 10.32
CA HIS A 47 -12.05 -5.81 9.72
C HIS A 47 -12.26 -6.30 8.28
N HIS A 48 -13.53 -6.51 7.91
CA HIS A 48 -13.90 -6.96 6.56
C HIS A 48 -13.57 -5.95 5.46
N ALA A 49 -13.44 -4.67 5.81
CA ALA A 49 -13.08 -3.60 4.90
C ALA A 49 -12.26 -2.54 5.64
N LEU A 50 -11.37 -1.88 4.90
CA LEU A 50 -10.57 -0.75 5.37
C LEU A 50 -10.78 0.45 4.44
N LEU A 51 -10.98 1.62 5.03
CA LEU A 51 -11.05 2.89 4.31
C LEU A 51 -9.84 3.74 4.71
N LEU A 52 -9.03 4.14 3.74
CA LEU A 52 -7.84 4.97 3.95
C LEU A 52 -8.11 6.37 3.43
N GLU A 53 -8.12 7.35 4.35
CA GLU A 53 -8.33 8.76 4.03
C GLU A 53 -7.05 9.56 4.26
N GLY A 54 -6.88 10.64 3.49
CA GLY A 54 -5.78 11.59 3.65
C GLY A 54 -5.36 12.25 2.34
N PRO A 55 -4.36 13.17 2.40
CA PRO A 55 -3.89 13.91 1.24
C PRO A 55 -3.42 13.02 0.07
N GLN A 56 -3.49 13.54 -1.15
CA GLN A 56 -2.91 12.87 -2.32
C GLN A 56 -1.39 12.70 -2.12
N GLY A 57 -0.85 11.55 -2.52
CA GLY A 57 0.59 11.27 -2.43
C GLY A 57 1.11 10.84 -1.06
N VAL A 58 0.29 10.79 0.00
CA VAL A 58 0.73 10.33 1.34
C VAL A 58 1.04 8.82 1.40
N GLY A 59 0.83 8.06 0.32
CA GLY A 59 1.13 6.62 0.27
C GLY A 59 0.00 5.69 0.71
N LYS A 60 -1.27 6.13 0.63
CA LYS A 60 -2.46 5.32 1.01
C LYS A 60 -2.56 4.03 0.20
N ALA A 61 -2.47 4.13 -1.13
CA ALA A 61 -2.52 2.95 -2.01
C ALA A 61 -1.33 2.02 -1.75
N THR A 62 -0.13 2.57 -1.57
CA THR A 62 1.07 1.78 -1.25
C THR A 62 0.88 1.00 0.05
N LEU A 63 0.36 1.64 1.10
CA LEU A 63 0.04 0.96 2.37
C LEU A 63 -0.97 -0.17 2.16
N ALA A 64 -2.04 0.03 1.39
CA ALA A 64 -3.05 -0.98 1.12
C ALA A 64 -2.46 -2.22 0.42
N PHE A 65 -1.64 -2.01 -0.62
CA PHE A 65 -0.96 -3.11 -1.32
C PHE A 65 0.03 -3.84 -0.42
N HIS A 66 0.79 -3.12 0.40
CA HIS A 66 1.70 -3.73 1.37
C HIS A 66 0.96 -4.60 2.38
N LEU A 67 -0.19 -4.14 2.88
CA LEU A 67 -1.01 -4.93 3.80
C LEU A 67 -1.54 -6.19 3.10
N ALA A 68 -2.13 -6.04 1.90
CA ALA A 68 -2.69 -7.16 1.16
C ALA A 68 -1.64 -8.24 0.80
N GLY A 69 -0.38 -7.84 0.60
CA GLY A 69 0.72 -8.78 0.38
C GLY A 69 1.26 -9.47 1.62
N HIS A 70 0.96 -8.98 2.83
CA HIS A 70 1.44 -9.55 4.11
C HIS A 70 0.39 -10.39 4.85
N MET A 71 -0.89 -10.30 4.49
CA MET A 71 -1.99 -11.05 5.13
C MET A 71 -2.04 -12.52 4.73
#